data_AF-A0A966UNG8-F1
#
_entry.id   AF-A0A966UNG8-F1
#
_cell.length_a   1.000
_cell.length_b   1.000
_cell.length_c   1.000
_cell.angle_alpha   90.00
_cell.angle_beta   90.00
_cell.angle_gamma   90.00
#
_symmetry.space_group_name_H-M   'P 1'
#
loop_
_entity.id
_entity.type
_entity.pdbx_description
1 polymer ?
#
loop_
_entity_poly.entity_id
_entity_poly.type
_entity_poly.pdbx_seq_one_letter_code
_entity_poly.pdbx_strand_id
1 'polypeptide(L)'
;MANEPTDSIQIYINSKHADVIIDATNSNCIYYLPYIKASTGHYIHLSLVNATIPYSFYNINQSNSILQYIQKDPITLAIISSVYIYIPYGNYNANQMVTWLNTNIPSLKTTYSTISNKFYMINTLGNIFLFNIAGGNCFEPLGLSATNQQANTSIVNELYSPNAINLATIRCINIVTNYNSGNVSILEENNFTTLASVPVVAQPNSLIFYENTNNFRSNLFIGEFNNISIRLTDQDGNKLDFNGQFYNMTLQIDILQFS
;
A
#
# COMPACT_ATOMS: atom_id res chain seq x y z
N MET A 1 10.67 26.54 25.47
CA MET A 1 11.43 25.32 25.81
C MET A 1 10.44 24.17 25.77
N ALA A 2 10.73 23.09 25.05
CA ALA A 2 9.87 21.91 25.14
C ALA A 2 9.99 21.34 26.55
N ASN A 3 8.88 20.95 27.19
CA ASN A 3 8.93 20.27 28.47
C ASN A 3 9.65 18.92 28.29
N GLU A 4 10.54 18.60 29.22
CA GLU A 4 11.16 17.27 29.30
C GLU A 4 10.14 16.26 29.83
N PRO A 5 10.18 14.98 29.39
CA PRO A 5 9.33 13.94 29.94
C PRO A 5 9.62 13.74 31.44
N THR A 6 8.56 13.60 32.23
CA THR A 6 8.66 13.18 33.63
C THR A 6 8.83 11.67 33.75
N ASP A 7 8.40 10.92 32.74
CA ASP A 7 8.63 9.48 32.59
C ASP A 7 8.67 9.12 31.10
N SER A 8 9.46 8.11 30.74
CA SER A 8 9.59 7.59 29.38
C SER A 8 9.68 6.07 29.38
N ILE A 9 8.76 5.44 28.66
CA ILE A 9 8.59 3.98 28.60
C ILE A 9 8.69 3.53 27.14
N GLN A 10 9.53 2.54 26.88
CA GLN A 10 9.58 1.89 25.56
C GLN A 10 8.80 0.58 25.57
N ILE A 11 8.03 0.36 24.50
CA ILE A 11 7.28 -0.87 24.26
C ILE A 11 7.86 -1.51 23.01
N TYR A 12 8.40 -2.71 23.17
CA TYR A 12 8.89 -3.53 22.07
C TYR A 12 7.76 -4.44 21.58
N ILE A 13 7.33 -4.21 20.35
CA ILE A 13 6.22 -4.91 19.73
C ILE A 13 6.75 -5.88 18.68
N ASN A 14 6.23 -7.11 18.71
CA ASN A 14 6.37 -8.10 17.65
C ASN A 14 4.98 -8.64 17.32
N SER A 15 4.57 -8.56 16.04
CA SER A 15 3.22 -8.98 15.65
C SER A 15 2.94 -10.47 15.80
N LYS A 16 3.98 -11.30 15.94
CA LYS A 16 3.86 -12.72 16.30
C LYS A 16 3.31 -12.94 17.71
N HIS A 17 3.52 -11.98 18.60
CA HIS A 17 3.15 -12.05 20.01
C HIS A 17 1.98 -11.12 20.35
N ALA A 18 1.20 -10.71 19.36
CA ALA A 18 -0.02 -9.95 19.59
C ALA A 18 -1.03 -10.77 20.41
N ASP A 19 -1.71 -10.12 21.35
CA ASP A 19 -2.77 -10.74 22.14
C ASP A 19 -3.99 -11.08 21.27
N VAL A 20 -4.28 -10.23 20.28
CA VAL A 20 -5.35 -10.46 19.30
C VAL A 20 -4.84 -10.10 17.90
N ILE A 21 -5.04 -11.03 16.97
CA ILE A 21 -4.86 -10.80 15.52
C ILE A 21 -6.25 -10.68 14.91
N ILE A 22 -6.57 -9.51 14.34
CA ILE A 22 -7.88 -9.22 13.75
C ILE A 22 -7.88 -9.67 12.29
N ASP A 23 -8.99 -10.24 11.84
CA ASP A 23 -9.20 -10.72 10.45
C ASP A 23 -8.15 -11.73 9.96
N ALA A 24 -7.45 -12.40 10.87
CA ALA A 24 -6.32 -13.27 10.57
C ALA A 24 -5.20 -12.60 9.74
N THR A 25 -5.08 -11.26 9.80
CA THR A 25 -4.00 -10.53 9.14
C THR A 25 -2.98 -10.04 10.16
N ASN A 26 -1.70 -10.36 9.93
CA ASN A 26 -0.60 -9.85 10.77
C ASN A 26 -0.42 -8.34 10.69
N SER A 27 -1.20 -7.65 9.84
CA SER A 27 -1.25 -6.20 9.69
C SER A 27 -2.23 -5.52 10.64
N ASN A 28 -3.02 -6.25 11.43
CA ASN A 28 -4.01 -5.67 12.34
C ASN A 28 -4.01 -6.40 13.69
N CYS A 29 -3.26 -5.85 14.64
CA CYS A 29 -2.97 -6.49 15.92
C CYS A 29 -3.45 -5.63 17.10
N ILE A 30 -3.81 -6.26 18.21
CA ILE A 30 -4.03 -5.61 19.51
C ILE A 30 -3.01 -6.16 20.50
N TYR A 31 -2.45 -5.27 21.31
CA TYR A 31 -1.55 -5.57 22.41
C TYR A 31 -2.14 -5.01 23.69
N TYR A 32 -2.31 -5.86 24.70
CA TYR A 32 -2.64 -5.46 26.06
C TYR A 32 -1.36 -5.14 26.81
N LEU A 33 -1.38 -4.02 27.50
CA LEU A 33 -0.20 -3.49 28.18
C LEU A 33 -0.48 -3.37 29.68
N PRO A 34 0.56 -3.36 30.52
CA PRO A 34 0.42 -2.89 31.88
C PRO A 34 -0.26 -1.53 31.91
N TYR A 35 -1.07 -1.30 32.92
CA TYR A 35 -1.80 -0.06 33.07
C TYR A 35 -0.85 1.11 33.33
N ILE A 36 -0.72 2.01 32.36
CA ILE A 36 0.07 3.25 32.45
C ILE A 36 -0.88 4.39 32.71
N LYS A 37 -0.62 5.16 33.77
CA LYS A 37 -1.43 6.30 34.17
C LYS A 37 -0.58 7.55 34.32
N ALA A 38 -0.97 8.60 33.61
CA ALA A 38 -0.42 9.93 33.80
C ALA A 38 -1.04 10.58 35.04
N SER A 39 -0.21 11.22 35.86
CA SER A 39 -0.68 12.03 36.98
C SER A 39 -1.52 13.22 36.48
N THR A 40 -2.43 13.71 37.32
CA THR A 40 -3.16 14.97 37.03
C THR A 40 -2.16 16.06 36.65
N GLY A 41 -2.46 16.80 35.58
CA GLY A 41 -1.53 17.80 35.09
C GLY A 41 -0.58 17.31 33.98
N HIS A 42 -0.74 16.10 33.46
CA HIS A 42 0.15 15.52 32.45
C HIS A 42 -0.59 15.00 31.21
N TYR A 43 0.10 15.00 30.07
CA TYR A 43 -0.32 14.35 28.82
C TYR A 43 0.58 13.14 28.51
N ILE A 44 -0.03 12.13 27.90
CA ILE A 44 0.69 11.02 27.29
C ILE A 44 0.98 11.36 25.83
N HIS A 45 2.26 11.33 25.47
CA HIS A 45 2.73 11.36 24.09
C HIS A 45 3.13 9.97 23.64
N LEU A 46 2.88 9.66 22.37
CA LEU A 46 3.25 8.41 21.72
C LEU A 46 4.09 8.70 20.48
N SER A 47 5.15 7.92 20.27
CA SER A 47 5.94 7.94 19.05
C SER A 47 6.30 6.54 18.60
N LEU A 48 6.45 6.37 17.28
CA LEU A 48 7.18 5.24 16.72
C LEU A 48 8.66 5.60 16.78
N VAL A 49 9.49 4.81 17.45
CA VAL A 49 10.95 5.03 17.53
C VAL A 49 11.64 4.39 16.34
N ASN A 50 11.32 3.13 16.08
CA ASN A 50 11.85 2.38 14.96
C ASN A 50 10.88 1.26 14.54
N ALA A 51 11.04 0.77 13.31
CA ALA A 51 10.35 -0.42 12.83
C ALA A 51 11.24 -1.25 11.90
N THR A 52 11.05 -2.57 11.95
CA THR A 52 11.58 -3.53 10.99
C THR A 52 10.42 -4.35 10.44
N ILE A 53 10.09 -4.14 9.17
CA ILE A 53 8.93 -4.70 8.51
C ILE A 53 9.39 -5.55 7.33
N PRO A 54 9.08 -6.86 7.28
CA PRO A 54 9.34 -7.66 6.09
C PRO A 54 8.58 -7.12 4.89
N TYR A 55 9.28 -6.88 3.78
CA TYR A 55 8.66 -6.60 2.49
C TYR A 55 8.18 -7.91 1.87
N SER A 56 7.08 -8.43 2.41
CA SER A 56 6.42 -9.63 1.94
C SER A 56 5.13 -9.36 1.18
N PHE A 57 4.56 -8.15 1.23
CA PHE A 57 3.41 -7.78 0.40
C PHE A 57 3.79 -7.67 -1.08
N TYR A 58 2.78 -7.72 -1.95
CA TYR A 58 2.95 -7.78 -3.40
C TYR A 58 2.54 -6.49 -4.10
N ASN A 59 3.30 -6.12 -5.14
CA ASN A 59 2.94 -4.98 -5.98
C ASN A 59 1.71 -5.25 -6.86
N ILE A 60 1.49 -6.51 -7.26
CA ILE A 60 0.22 -7.01 -7.77
C ILE A 60 -0.47 -7.83 -6.68
N ASN A 61 -1.65 -7.40 -6.26
CA ASN A 61 -2.39 -7.99 -5.15
C ASN A 61 -3.91 -7.89 -5.39
N GLN A 62 -4.70 -8.15 -4.35
CA GLN A 62 -6.16 -8.14 -4.41
C GLN A 62 -6.78 -6.83 -4.92
N SER A 63 -6.13 -5.67 -4.74
CA SER A 63 -6.67 -4.37 -5.17
C SER A 63 -6.40 -4.04 -6.65
N ASN A 64 -5.46 -4.73 -7.31
CA ASN A 64 -4.95 -4.33 -8.63
C ASN A 64 -4.50 -5.51 -9.53
N SER A 65 -5.28 -6.60 -9.58
CA SER A 65 -4.91 -7.86 -10.25
C SER A 65 -5.79 -8.27 -11.43
N ILE A 66 -6.83 -7.50 -11.76
CA ILE A 66 -7.83 -7.88 -12.77
C ILE A 66 -7.76 -6.92 -13.95
N LEU A 67 -7.77 -7.48 -15.16
CA LEU A 67 -7.99 -6.77 -16.41
C LEU A 67 -9.22 -7.34 -17.11
N GLN A 68 -9.97 -6.49 -17.80
CA GLN A 68 -10.90 -6.93 -18.82
C GLN A 68 -10.38 -6.51 -20.19
N TYR A 69 -9.99 -7.49 -21.01
CA TYR A 69 -9.51 -7.30 -22.37
C TYR A 69 -10.64 -7.53 -23.36
N ILE A 70 -10.89 -6.54 -24.21
CA ILE A 70 -11.95 -6.61 -25.23
C ILE A 70 -11.31 -6.43 -26.59
N GLN A 71 -11.64 -7.31 -27.53
CA GLN A 71 -11.28 -7.16 -28.94
C GLN A 71 -12.52 -6.77 -29.75
N LYS A 72 -12.30 -5.92 -30.75
CA LYS A 72 -13.32 -5.45 -31.69
C LYS A 72 -12.84 -5.62 -33.11
N ASP A 73 -13.79 -5.90 -33.99
CA ASP A 73 -13.55 -5.91 -35.42
C ASP A 73 -13.14 -4.50 -35.90
N PRO A 74 -12.07 -4.37 -36.69
CA PRO A 74 -11.52 -3.07 -37.07
C PRO A 74 -12.43 -2.26 -38.00
N ILE A 75 -13.42 -2.88 -38.63
CA ILE A 75 -14.31 -2.23 -39.61
C ILE A 75 -15.68 -1.94 -38.98
N THR A 76 -16.30 -2.98 -38.42
CA THR A 76 -17.67 -2.93 -37.87
C THR A 76 -17.71 -2.45 -36.42
N LEU A 77 -16.56 -2.43 -35.73
CA LEU A 77 -16.43 -2.13 -34.30
C LEU A 77 -17.23 -3.07 -33.37
N ALA A 78 -17.77 -4.17 -33.91
CA ALA A 78 -18.45 -5.19 -33.13
C ALA A 78 -17.47 -5.89 -32.19
N ILE A 79 -17.92 -6.24 -30.98
CA ILE A 79 -17.11 -6.99 -30.02
C ILE A 79 -16.92 -8.42 -30.55
N ILE A 80 -15.66 -8.82 -30.71
CA ILE A 80 -15.26 -10.19 -31.08
C ILE A 80 -15.11 -11.03 -29.82
N SER A 81 -14.46 -10.48 -28.80
CA SER A 81 -14.18 -11.18 -27.54
C SER A 81 -14.15 -10.18 -26.38
N SER A 82 -14.49 -10.68 -25.19
CA SER A 82 -14.40 -9.96 -23.92
C SER A 82 -14.01 -10.95 -22.85
N VAL A 83 -12.82 -10.79 -22.27
CA VAL A 83 -12.21 -11.77 -21.36
C VAL A 83 -11.69 -11.08 -20.12
N TYR A 84 -11.98 -11.67 -18.96
CA TYR A 84 -11.34 -11.30 -17.70
C TYR A 84 -10.02 -12.05 -17.55
N ILE A 85 -8.97 -11.31 -17.24
CA ILE A 85 -7.61 -11.79 -17.09
C ILE A 85 -7.18 -11.50 -15.65
N TYR A 86 -6.79 -12.55 -14.95
CA TYR A 86 -6.40 -12.50 -13.54
C TYR A 86 -4.88 -12.64 -13.45
N ILE A 87 -4.21 -11.54 -13.11
CA ILE A 87 -2.77 -11.52 -12.88
C ILE A 87 -2.52 -12.14 -11.49
N PRO A 88 -1.74 -13.23 -11.39
CA PRO A 88 -1.42 -13.83 -10.11
C PRO A 88 -0.73 -12.82 -9.18
N TYR A 89 -1.07 -12.86 -7.89
CA TYR A 89 -0.45 -11.98 -6.92
C TYR A 89 1.05 -12.26 -6.84
N GLY A 90 1.85 -11.21 -6.75
CA GLY A 90 3.30 -11.34 -6.76
C GLY A 90 4.00 -10.02 -6.98
N ASN A 91 5.32 -10.06 -6.83
CA ASN A 91 6.19 -8.92 -7.13
C ASN A 91 6.73 -9.06 -8.55
N TYR A 92 6.25 -8.21 -9.45
CA TYR A 92 6.66 -8.18 -10.85
C TYR A 92 7.56 -6.99 -11.14
N ASN A 93 8.61 -7.21 -11.92
CA ASN A 93 9.26 -6.15 -12.68
C ASN A 93 8.64 -6.02 -14.09
N ALA A 94 9.01 -4.96 -14.81
CA ALA A 94 8.46 -4.65 -16.13
C ALA A 94 8.61 -5.82 -17.14
N ASN A 95 9.78 -6.48 -17.16
CA ASN A 95 10.05 -7.58 -18.10
C ASN A 95 9.27 -8.85 -17.75
N GLN A 96 9.12 -9.15 -16.45
CA GLN A 96 8.28 -10.26 -15.99
C GLN A 96 6.81 -10.01 -16.37
N MET A 97 6.33 -8.78 -16.20
CA MET A 97 4.97 -8.41 -16.59
C MET A 97 4.74 -8.54 -18.10
N VAL A 98 5.69 -8.07 -18.93
CA VAL A 98 5.64 -8.25 -20.40
C VAL A 98 5.57 -9.74 -20.76
N THR A 99 6.42 -10.57 -20.15
CA THR A 99 6.45 -12.01 -20.40
C THR A 99 5.11 -12.65 -20.05
N TRP A 100 4.53 -12.26 -18.91
CA TRP A 100 3.24 -12.76 -18.46
C TRP A 100 2.10 -12.35 -19.39
N LEU A 101 2.03 -11.08 -19.80
CA LEU A 101 1.00 -10.56 -20.73
C LEU A 101 1.06 -11.28 -22.09
N ASN A 102 2.26 -11.44 -22.66
CA ASN A 102 2.46 -12.13 -23.95
C ASN A 102 2.07 -13.61 -23.89
N THR A 103 2.22 -14.23 -22.72
CA THR A 103 1.86 -15.65 -22.53
C THR A 103 0.35 -15.82 -22.35
N ASN A 104 -0.29 -14.93 -21.59
CA ASN A 104 -1.68 -15.09 -21.16
C ASN A 104 -2.69 -14.34 -22.04
N ILE A 105 -2.23 -13.49 -22.95
CA ILE A 105 -3.06 -12.81 -23.96
C ILE A 105 -2.43 -13.10 -25.34
N PRO A 106 -2.64 -14.28 -25.94
CA PRO A 106 -1.89 -14.71 -27.12
C PRO A 106 -2.02 -13.80 -28.35
N SER A 107 -3.14 -13.06 -28.46
CA SER A 107 -3.36 -12.09 -29.53
C SER A 107 -2.64 -10.76 -29.31
N LEU A 108 -1.98 -10.55 -28.16
CA LEU A 108 -1.33 -9.30 -27.77
C LEU A 108 0.17 -9.52 -27.67
N LYS A 109 0.93 -8.74 -28.44
CA LYS A 109 2.38 -8.63 -28.27
C LYS A 109 2.69 -7.33 -27.55
N THR A 110 3.29 -7.46 -26.38
CA THR A 110 3.70 -6.39 -25.49
C THR A 110 5.21 -6.30 -25.46
N THR A 111 5.72 -5.08 -25.44
CA THR A 111 7.14 -4.75 -25.27
C THR A 111 7.27 -3.61 -24.26
N TYR A 112 8.44 -3.51 -23.63
CA TYR A 112 8.73 -2.48 -22.64
C TYR A 112 9.85 -1.58 -23.13
N SER A 113 9.64 -0.26 -23.03
CA SER A 113 10.66 0.75 -23.29
C SER A 113 11.23 1.26 -21.98
N THR A 114 12.51 1.02 -21.74
CA THR A 114 13.25 1.56 -20.58
C THR A 114 13.43 3.07 -20.68
N ILE A 115 13.39 3.65 -21.88
CA ILE A 115 13.57 5.09 -22.11
C ILE A 115 12.32 5.87 -21.68
N SER A 116 11.14 5.41 -22.11
CA SER A 116 9.88 6.09 -21.80
C SER A 116 9.18 5.52 -20.56
N ASN A 117 9.68 4.42 -20.01
CA ASN A 117 9.05 3.63 -18.96
C ASN A 117 7.59 3.27 -19.30
N LYS A 118 7.35 2.82 -20.53
CA LYS A 118 6.01 2.52 -21.06
C LYS A 118 5.94 1.14 -21.70
N PHE A 119 4.74 0.57 -21.70
CA PHE A 119 4.44 -0.58 -22.52
C PHE A 119 3.96 -0.14 -23.90
N TYR A 120 4.43 -0.86 -24.93
CA TYR A 120 3.87 -0.81 -26.26
C TYR A 120 3.23 -2.16 -26.56
N MET A 121 1.97 -2.13 -26.94
CA MET A 121 1.10 -3.29 -27.11
C MET A 121 0.52 -3.27 -28.52
N ILE A 122 0.62 -4.38 -29.25
CA ILE A 122 0.04 -4.56 -30.57
C ILE A 122 -0.79 -5.84 -30.62
N ASN A 123 -1.99 -5.76 -31.18
CA ASN A 123 -2.77 -6.95 -31.48
C ASN A 123 -2.24 -7.60 -32.76
N THR A 124 -1.76 -8.84 -32.66
CA THR A 124 -1.11 -9.58 -33.75
C THR A 124 -2.09 -10.08 -34.81
N LEU A 125 -3.39 -10.03 -34.53
CA LEU A 125 -4.48 -10.37 -35.47
C LEU A 125 -5.02 -9.14 -36.21
N GLY A 126 -4.52 -7.94 -35.92
CA GLY A 126 -4.98 -6.69 -36.56
C GLY A 126 -6.30 -6.13 -36.02
N ASN A 127 -6.84 -6.72 -34.94
CA ASN A 127 -8.07 -6.25 -34.31
C ASN A 127 -7.83 -5.00 -33.47
N ILE A 128 -8.86 -4.14 -33.36
CA ILE A 128 -8.91 -3.12 -32.32
C ILE A 128 -9.04 -3.83 -30.97
N PHE A 129 -8.38 -3.32 -29.94
CA PHE A 129 -8.53 -3.82 -28.59
C PHE A 129 -8.60 -2.68 -27.57
N LEU A 130 -9.13 -2.99 -26.40
CA LEU A 130 -9.12 -2.08 -25.26
C LEU A 130 -9.03 -2.83 -23.95
N PHE A 131 -8.51 -2.14 -22.93
CA PHE A 131 -8.62 -2.57 -21.53
C PHE A 131 -9.79 -1.81 -20.89
N ASN A 132 -10.84 -2.53 -20.53
CA ASN A 132 -12.08 -1.92 -20.06
C ASN A 132 -11.98 -1.52 -18.59
N ILE A 133 -12.25 -0.25 -18.31
CA ILE A 133 -12.15 0.33 -16.96
C ILE A 133 -13.23 -0.26 -16.04
N ALA A 134 -14.44 -0.47 -16.54
CA ALA A 134 -15.56 -0.96 -15.73
C ALA A 134 -15.42 -2.42 -15.27
N GLY A 135 -14.49 -3.19 -15.86
CA GLY A 135 -14.29 -4.62 -15.52
C GLY A 135 -12.89 -4.97 -15.04
N GLY A 136 -12.01 -4.00 -14.81
CA GLY A 136 -10.66 -4.24 -14.32
C GLY A 136 -10.30 -3.32 -13.16
N ASN A 137 -9.18 -3.59 -12.51
CA ASN A 137 -8.58 -2.74 -11.48
C ASN A 137 -7.04 -2.63 -11.62
N CYS A 138 -6.40 -3.41 -12.50
CA CYS A 138 -4.95 -3.39 -12.72
C CYS A 138 -4.52 -2.29 -13.72
N PHE A 139 -4.83 -1.02 -13.44
CA PHE A 139 -4.53 0.08 -14.36
C PHE A 139 -3.18 0.75 -14.08
N GLU A 140 -2.99 1.28 -12.87
CA GLU A 140 -1.74 1.95 -12.46
C GLU A 140 -0.48 1.08 -12.69
N PRO A 141 -0.46 -0.22 -12.32
CA PRO A 141 0.73 -1.05 -12.52
C PRO A 141 1.18 -1.14 -13.98
N LEU A 142 0.22 -1.08 -14.91
CA LEU A 142 0.46 -1.23 -16.35
C LEU A 142 0.55 0.10 -17.09
N GLY A 143 0.48 1.23 -16.37
CA GLY A 143 0.47 2.56 -16.98
C GLY A 143 -0.80 2.85 -17.79
N LEU A 144 -1.90 2.14 -17.51
CA LEU A 144 -3.21 2.39 -18.10
C LEU A 144 -3.93 3.51 -17.32
N SER A 145 -4.95 4.12 -17.93
CA SER A 145 -5.80 5.10 -17.27
C SER A 145 -6.92 4.41 -16.47
N ALA A 146 -7.10 4.79 -15.21
CA ALA A 146 -8.23 4.33 -14.41
C ALA A 146 -9.52 5.15 -14.67
N THR A 147 -9.44 6.25 -15.42
CA THR A 147 -10.56 7.22 -15.58
C THR A 147 -10.90 7.54 -17.03
N ASN A 148 -10.02 7.27 -17.98
CA ASN A 148 -10.22 7.60 -19.40
C ASN A 148 -10.17 6.34 -20.27
N GLN A 149 -11.35 5.82 -20.66
CA GLN A 149 -11.46 4.61 -21.48
C GLN A 149 -10.85 4.77 -22.88
N GLN A 150 -10.89 5.97 -23.45
CA GLN A 150 -10.33 6.22 -24.78
C GLN A 150 -8.80 6.06 -24.76
N ALA A 151 -8.14 6.49 -23.67
CA ALA A 151 -6.71 6.32 -23.49
C ALA A 151 -6.26 4.86 -23.35
N ASN A 152 -7.19 3.94 -23.02
CA ASN A 152 -6.95 2.50 -22.94
C ASN A 152 -7.43 1.73 -24.18
N THR A 153 -7.82 2.44 -25.24
CA THR A 153 -8.29 1.85 -26.51
C THR A 153 -7.22 1.99 -27.56
N SER A 154 -6.91 0.90 -28.26
CA SER A 154 -5.91 0.92 -29.33
C SER A 154 -6.34 1.82 -30.48
N ILE A 155 -5.38 2.50 -31.09
CA ILE A 155 -5.57 3.18 -32.36
C ILE A 155 -5.20 2.16 -33.44
N VAL A 156 -6.16 1.83 -34.31
CA VAL A 156 -6.07 0.63 -35.17
C VAL A 156 -5.85 -0.59 -34.28
N ASN A 157 -4.67 -1.19 -34.25
CA ASN A 157 -4.36 -2.38 -33.47
C ASN A 157 -3.18 -2.15 -32.51
N GLU A 158 -2.84 -0.89 -32.20
CA GLU A 158 -1.69 -0.51 -31.39
C GLU A 158 -2.07 0.39 -30.22
N LEU A 159 -1.41 0.17 -29.08
CA LEU A 159 -1.59 0.98 -27.87
C LEU A 159 -0.24 1.16 -27.18
N TYR A 160 0.15 2.42 -26.98
CA TYR A 160 1.13 2.77 -25.95
C TYR A 160 0.40 2.97 -24.64
N SER A 161 0.97 2.48 -23.54
CA SER A 161 0.43 2.80 -22.21
C SER A 161 0.34 4.34 -22.07
N PRO A 162 -0.85 4.88 -21.75
CA PRO A 162 -1.04 6.33 -21.70
C PRO A 162 -0.13 6.97 -20.66
N ASN A 163 0.10 6.28 -19.54
CA ASN A 163 0.98 6.68 -18.46
C ASN A 163 2.25 5.82 -18.44
N ALA A 164 3.26 6.28 -17.71
CA ALA A 164 4.41 5.44 -17.36
C ALA A 164 3.95 4.28 -16.47
N ILE A 165 4.59 3.12 -16.61
CA ILE A 165 4.30 1.96 -15.75
C ILE A 165 4.77 2.25 -14.33
N ASN A 166 3.99 1.84 -13.33
CA ASN A 166 4.38 1.98 -11.93
C ASN A 166 4.16 0.67 -11.16
N LEU A 167 5.21 -0.16 -11.11
CA LEU A 167 5.21 -1.41 -10.34
C LEU A 167 5.68 -1.21 -8.89
N ALA A 168 5.90 0.03 -8.45
CA ALA A 168 6.07 0.41 -7.05
C ALA A 168 4.75 0.98 -6.52
N THR A 169 3.74 0.12 -6.44
CA THR A 169 2.35 0.48 -6.15
C THR A 169 2.14 0.86 -4.69
N ILE A 170 2.85 0.21 -3.76
CA ILE A 170 2.83 0.55 -2.33
C ILE A 170 4.08 1.37 -2.03
N ARG A 171 3.88 2.66 -1.71
CA ARG A 171 4.97 3.65 -1.54
C ARG A 171 5.27 3.96 -0.08
N CYS A 172 4.25 3.88 0.77
CA CYS A 172 4.41 4.03 2.21
C CYS A 172 3.48 3.07 2.95
N ILE A 173 3.88 2.78 4.18
CA ILE A 173 3.11 2.01 5.16
C ILE A 173 2.68 2.97 6.24
N ASN A 174 1.38 3.17 6.37
CA ASN A 174 0.82 3.98 7.44
C ASN A 174 0.64 3.10 8.68
N ILE A 175 1.20 3.54 9.80
CA ILE A 175 1.03 2.92 11.11
C ILE A 175 -0.15 3.61 11.80
N VAL A 176 -1.28 2.94 11.81
CA VAL A 176 -2.55 3.45 12.33
C VAL A 176 -2.81 2.84 13.71
N THR A 177 -3.27 3.65 14.65
CA THR A 177 -3.55 3.22 16.03
C THR A 177 -5.03 3.36 16.40
N ASN A 178 -5.43 2.93 17.59
CA ASN A 178 -6.77 3.22 18.14
C ASN A 178 -6.86 4.61 18.80
N TYR A 179 -5.75 5.33 18.96
CA TYR A 179 -5.71 6.63 19.60
C TYR A 179 -5.64 7.75 18.57
N ASN A 180 -6.20 8.90 18.95
CA ASN A 180 -6.05 10.12 18.17
C ASN A 180 -4.62 10.64 18.35
N SER A 181 -3.82 10.54 17.30
CA SER A 181 -2.44 11.01 17.22
C SER A 181 -2.31 12.49 16.82
N GLY A 182 -3.42 13.13 16.42
CA GLY A 182 -3.45 14.49 15.88
C GLY A 182 -2.90 14.63 14.45
N ASN A 183 -2.32 13.57 13.87
CA ASN A 183 -1.82 13.59 12.51
C ASN A 183 -2.95 13.36 11.50
N VAL A 184 -2.96 14.12 10.41
CA VAL A 184 -4.02 14.08 9.40
C VAL A 184 -3.55 13.36 8.15
N SER A 185 -4.39 12.46 7.63
CA SER A 185 -4.27 11.97 6.25
C SER A 185 -5.32 12.65 5.38
N ILE A 186 -4.94 13.12 4.19
CA ILE A 186 -5.90 13.72 3.22
C ILE A 186 -6.92 12.68 2.75
N LEU A 187 -6.56 11.39 2.76
CA LEU A 187 -7.48 10.32 2.36
C LEU A 187 -8.67 10.18 3.31
N GLU A 188 -8.47 10.49 4.59
CA GLU A 188 -9.48 10.38 5.64
C GLU A 188 -9.40 11.63 6.52
N GLU A 189 -9.96 12.74 6.03
CA GLU A 189 -9.84 14.08 6.62
C GLU A 189 -10.25 14.17 8.10
N ASN A 190 -11.06 13.22 8.59
CA ASN A 190 -11.52 13.15 9.97
C ASN A 190 -10.86 12.03 10.80
N ASN A 191 -9.95 11.26 10.20
CA ASN A 191 -9.24 10.19 10.89
C ASN A 191 -7.84 10.64 11.30
N PHE A 192 -7.68 10.91 12.59
CA PHE A 192 -6.44 11.40 13.18
C PHE A 192 -5.58 10.28 13.81
N THR A 193 -5.77 9.03 13.40
CA THR A 193 -5.21 7.87 14.10
C THR A 193 -3.86 7.39 13.56
N THR A 194 -3.36 7.97 12.47
CA THR A 194 -2.07 7.61 11.85
C THR A 194 -0.90 8.14 12.69
N LEU A 195 -0.21 7.25 13.39
CA LEU A 195 0.96 7.60 14.20
C LEU A 195 2.18 7.99 13.37
N ALA A 196 2.46 7.25 12.29
CA ALA A 196 3.62 7.47 11.44
C ALA A 196 3.39 6.93 10.02
N SER A 197 4.12 7.48 9.06
CA SER A 197 4.20 6.96 7.69
C SER A 197 5.62 6.48 7.39
N VAL A 198 5.77 5.19 7.12
CA VAL A 198 7.04 4.52 6.85
C VAL A 198 7.24 4.40 5.34
N PRO A 199 8.27 5.02 4.75
CA PRO A 199 8.50 4.92 3.31
C PRO A 199 9.00 3.53 2.92
N VAL A 200 8.50 3.00 1.80
CA VAL A 200 8.93 1.71 1.24
C VAL A 200 10.07 1.95 0.26
N VAL A 201 11.29 1.99 0.77
CA VAL A 201 12.52 2.18 -0.05
C VAL A 201 13.26 0.89 -0.35
N ALA A 202 12.89 -0.20 0.32
CA ALA A 202 13.54 -1.49 0.19
C ALA A 202 13.05 -2.24 -1.07
N GLN A 203 13.86 -3.19 -1.56
CA GLN A 203 13.44 -4.06 -2.66
C GLN A 203 12.47 -5.14 -2.15
N PRO A 204 11.58 -5.68 -3.00
CA PRO A 204 10.74 -6.81 -2.63
C PRO A 204 11.55 -7.98 -2.05
N ASN A 205 10.98 -8.71 -1.08
CA ASN A 205 11.60 -9.82 -0.36
C ASN A 205 12.80 -9.43 0.54
N SER A 206 12.92 -8.15 0.90
CA SER A 206 13.91 -7.67 1.87
C SER A 206 13.24 -7.11 3.13
N LEU A 207 14.01 -6.43 3.99
CA LEU A 207 13.49 -5.77 5.19
C LEU A 207 13.38 -4.26 4.95
N ILE A 208 12.27 -3.67 5.35
CA ILE A 208 12.05 -2.23 5.43
C ILE A 208 12.44 -1.79 6.84
N PHE A 209 13.37 -0.85 6.91
CA PHE A 209 13.82 -0.25 8.16
C PHE A 209 13.29 1.18 8.27
N TYR A 210 12.85 1.54 9.46
CA TYR A 210 12.43 2.90 9.80
C TYR A 210 13.06 3.32 11.11
N GLU A 211 13.52 4.57 11.16
CA GLU A 211 13.98 5.24 12.37
C GLU A 211 13.38 6.66 12.43
N ASN A 212 12.91 7.04 13.60
CA ASN A 212 12.36 8.36 13.87
C ASN A 212 13.49 9.36 14.16
N THR A 213 14.06 9.92 13.10
CA THR A 213 15.22 10.84 13.20
C THR A 213 14.85 12.25 13.64
N ASN A 214 13.58 12.64 13.53
CA ASN A 214 13.10 13.96 13.94
C ASN A 214 12.52 13.99 15.36
N ASN A 215 12.55 12.85 16.07
CA ASN A 215 11.97 12.67 17.40
C ASN A 215 10.50 13.12 17.46
N PHE A 216 9.76 12.93 16.36
CA PHE A 216 8.36 13.32 16.31
C PHE A 216 7.54 12.47 17.29
N ARG A 217 6.66 13.11 18.04
CA ARG A 217 5.76 12.48 19.02
C ARG A 217 4.39 13.14 19.00
N SER A 218 3.35 12.32 19.06
CA SER A 218 1.96 12.73 19.03
C SER A 218 1.39 12.80 20.44
N ASN A 219 0.78 13.93 20.81
CA ASN A 219 0.00 14.00 22.05
C ASN A 219 -1.33 13.27 21.85
N LEU A 220 -1.60 12.27 22.71
CA LEU A 220 -2.82 11.47 22.62
C LEU A 220 -4.02 12.09 23.37
N PHE A 221 -3.80 13.13 24.17
CA PHE A 221 -4.81 13.78 25.02
C PHE A 221 -5.58 12.82 25.95
N ILE A 222 -4.90 11.77 26.39
CA ILE A 222 -5.41 10.78 27.35
C ILE A 222 -4.56 10.78 28.62
N GLY A 223 -5.19 10.38 29.74
CA GLY A 223 -4.51 10.21 31.02
C GLY A 223 -4.18 8.75 31.36
N GLU A 224 -4.68 7.80 30.58
CA GLU A 224 -4.59 6.36 30.87
C GLU A 224 -4.34 5.58 29.57
N PHE A 225 -3.44 4.61 29.62
CA PHE A 225 -3.00 3.81 28.48
C PHE A 225 -2.81 2.35 28.92
N ASN A 226 -3.58 1.43 28.35
CA ASN A 226 -3.63 0.03 28.78
C ASN A 226 -3.69 -0.98 27.63
N ASN A 227 -3.88 -0.51 26.41
CA ASN A 227 -3.85 -1.33 25.21
C ASN A 227 -3.47 -0.46 24.03
N ILE A 228 -3.00 -1.08 22.96
CA ILE A 228 -2.86 -0.41 21.68
C ILE A 228 -3.25 -1.36 20.55
N SER A 229 -4.06 -0.87 19.63
CA SER A 229 -4.28 -1.51 18.34
C SER A 229 -3.31 -0.91 17.34
N ILE A 230 -2.65 -1.75 16.56
CA ILE A 230 -1.73 -1.36 15.48
C ILE A 230 -2.24 -1.95 14.18
N ARG A 231 -2.51 -1.07 13.21
CA ARG A 231 -2.91 -1.43 11.86
C ARG A 231 -1.92 -0.86 10.84
N LEU A 232 -1.43 -1.71 9.94
CA LEU A 232 -0.53 -1.33 8.85
C LEU A 232 -1.31 -1.31 7.54
N THR A 233 -1.44 -0.13 6.95
CA THR A 233 -2.14 0.08 5.67
C THR A 233 -1.19 0.65 4.62
N ASP A 234 -1.55 0.52 3.35
CA ASP A 234 -0.91 1.27 2.26
C ASP A 234 -1.32 2.76 2.29
N GLN A 235 -0.82 3.52 1.32
CA GLN A 235 -1.15 4.94 1.16
C GLN A 235 -2.63 5.20 0.86
N ASP A 236 -3.37 4.19 0.37
CA ASP A 236 -4.77 4.28 -0.05
C ASP A 236 -5.73 3.73 1.02
N GLY A 237 -5.20 3.39 2.21
CA GLY A 237 -5.96 2.89 3.36
C GLY A 237 -6.25 1.38 3.32
N ASN A 238 -5.77 0.65 2.30
CA ASN A 238 -5.95 -0.80 2.24
C ASN A 238 -5.01 -1.49 3.22
N LYS A 239 -5.51 -2.54 3.88
CA LYS A 239 -4.68 -3.38 4.76
C LYS A 239 -3.59 -4.07 3.96
N LEU A 240 -2.37 -4.06 4.48
CA LEU A 240 -1.27 -4.81 3.89
C LEU A 240 -1.42 -6.31 4.20
N ASP A 241 -1.14 -7.15 3.20
CA ASP A 241 -1.02 -8.59 3.38
C ASP A 241 0.46 -8.96 3.54
N PHE A 242 0.84 -9.36 4.75
CA PHE A 242 2.22 -9.76 5.05
C PHE A 242 2.55 -11.20 4.64
N ASN A 243 1.65 -11.93 3.96
CA ASN A 243 1.90 -13.30 3.50
C ASN A 243 2.45 -14.20 4.64
N GLY A 244 1.82 -14.10 5.81
CA GLY A 244 2.19 -14.83 7.02
C GLY A 244 3.45 -14.35 7.75
N GLN A 245 4.11 -13.28 7.29
CA GLN A 245 5.28 -12.69 7.97
C GLN A 245 4.88 -11.76 9.12
N PHE A 246 5.81 -11.57 10.04
CA PHE A 246 5.63 -10.75 11.24
C PHE A 246 6.57 -9.55 11.23
N TYR A 247 6.12 -8.41 11.75
CA TYR A 247 6.91 -7.18 11.88
C TYR A 247 7.32 -6.96 13.33
N ASN A 248 8.35 -6.13 13.52
CA ASN A 248 8.76 -5.62 14.82
C ASN A 248 8.76 -4.09 14.80
N MET A 249 8.40 -3.46 15.92
CA MET A 249 8.53 -2.03 16.11
C MET A 249 8.73 -1.66 17.57
N THR A 250 9.37 -0.53 17.81
CA THR A 250 9.51 0.06 19.14
C THR A 250 8.64 1.31 19.22
N LEU A 251 7.71 1.33 20.15
CA LEU A 251 6.96 2.54 20.50
C LEU A 251 7.55 3.17 21.74
N GLN A 252 7.49 4.50 21.84
CA GLN A 252 7.86 5.23 23.04
C GLN A 252 6.66 6.02 23.54
N ILE A 253 6.43 5.90 24.84
CA ILE A 253 5.44 6.64 25.60
C ILE A 253 6.19 7.63 26.46
N ASP A 254 5.92 8.91 26.27
CA ASP A 254 6.44 9.98 27.13
C ASP A 254 5.30 10.60 27.93
N ILE A 255 5.49 10.76 29.24
CA ILE A 255 4.56 11.49 30.10
C ILE A 255 5.12 12.89 30.29
N LEU A 256 4.36 13.92 29.89
CA LEU A 256 4.79 15.32 29.97
C LEU A 256 3.83 16.15 30.82
N GLN A 257 4.39 17.02 31.66
CA GLN A 257 3.59 17.97 32.45
C GLN A 257 3.00 19.07 31.56
N PHE A 258 1.81 19.56 31.91
CA PHE A 258 1.22 20.78 31.35
C PHE A 258 2.17 21.96 31.62
N SER A 259 2.59 22.64 30.55
CA SER A 259 3.15 24.00 30.62
C SER A 259 2.04 25.03 30.46
#